data_AF-A0A966PB48-F1
#
_entry.id   AF-A0A966PB48-F1
#
_cell.length_a   1.000
_cell.length_b   1.000
_cell.length_c   1.000
_cell.angle_alpha   90.00
_cell.angle_beta   90.00
_cell.angle_gamma   90.00
#
_symmetry.space_group_name_H-M   'P 1'
#
loop_
_entity.id
_entity.type
_entity.pdbx_description
1 polymer ?
#
loop_
_entity_poly.entity_id
_entity_poly.type
_entity_poly.pdbx_seq_one_letter_code
_entity_poly.pdbx_strand_id
1 'polypeptide(L)'
;YSRELAPLAGAYPSVRLGPPWWFHDSLNGMRRWRDATIETAGYMNTIGFIDDTRAFLSIPVRHDLARRFDAGYLADLVINGRVSEAEAHGLAEQIAYHLSKDFFRL
;
A
#
# COMPACT_ATOMS: atom_id res chain seq x y z
N TYR A 1 -8.76 8.55 -6.44
CA TYR A 1 -8.33 8.27 -5.06
C TYR A 1 -8.15 9.56 -4.24
N SER A 2 -7.50 10.60 -4.79
CA SER A 2 -7.23 11.88 -4.11
C SER A 2 -8.44 12.75 -3.78
N ARG A 3 -9.54 12.70 -4.57
CA ARG A 3 -10.72 13.57 -4.37
C ARG A 3 -11.47 13.32 -3.05
N GLU A 4 -11.63 12.06 -2.65
CA GLU A 4 -12.49 11.69 -1.51
C GLU A 4 -11.78 10.70 -0.58
N LEU A 5 -11.31 9.57 -1.11
CA LEU A 5 -10.78 8.48 -0.30
C LEU A 5 -9.61 8.91 0.58
N ALA A 6 -8.60 9.58 0.01
CA ALA A 6 -7.42 9.98 0.76
C ALA A 6 -7.73 11.05 1.83
N PRO A 7 -8.50 12.13 1.53
CA PRO A 7 -8.96 13.07 2.56
C PRO A 7 -9.80 12.41 3.67
N LEU A 8 -10.72 11.50 3.32
CA LEU A 8 -11.57 10.83 4.31
C LEU A 8 -10.73 9.95 5.25
N ALA A 9 -9.81 9.15 4.71
CA ALA A 9 -8.93 8.31 5.52
C ALA A 9 -7.92 9.12 6.35
N GLY A 10 -7.50 10.28 5.85
CA GLY A 10 -6.65 11.21 6.61
C GLY A 10 -7.38 11.95 7.73
N ALA A 11 -8.70 12.13 7.61
CA ALA A 11 -9.51 12.89 8.58
C ALA A 11 -10.18 12.02 9.66
N TYR A 12 -10.64 10.81 9.30
CA TYR A 12 -11.46 9.99 10.20
C TYR A 12 -10.66 8.81 10.78
N PRO A 13 -10.49 8.72 12.11
CA PRO A 13 -9.70 7.66 12.75
C PRO A 13 -10.21 6.24 12.49
N SER A 14 -11.50 6.08 12.21
CA SER A 14 -12.15 4.80 11.92
C SER A 14 -12.03 4.36 10.46
N VAL A 15 -11.51 5.22 9.57
CA VAL A 15 -11.42 4.94 8.14
C VAL A 15 -9.99 4.51 7.79
N ARG A 16 -9.88 3.49 6.95
CA ARG A 16 -8.61 3.03 6.37
C ARG A 16 -8.82 2.75 4.88
N LEU A 17 -7.74 2.87 4.09
CA LEU A 17 -7.74 2.58 2.67
C LEU A 17 -7.30 1.15 2.38
N GLY A 18 -8.16 0.42 1.68
CA GLY A 18 -7.82 -0.83 1.02
C GLY A 18 -6.83 -0.65 -0.14
N PRO A 19 -6.13 -1.72 -0.54
CA PRO A 19 -5.29 -1.71 -1.74
C PRO A 19 -6.12 -1.44 -3.01
N PRO A 20 -5.47 -1.11 -4.15
CA PRO A 20 -6.17 -1.07 -5.42
C PRO A 20 -6.81 -2.43 -5.73
N TRP A 21 -8.10 -2.43 -6.08
CA TRP A 21 -8.92 -3.64 -6.17
C TRP A 21 -9.26 -4.06 -7.61
N TRP A 22 -9.43 -5.37 -7.81
CA TRP A 22 -9.88 -6.00 -9.05
C TRP A 22 -9.01 -5.61 -10.24
N PHE A 23 -9.54 -4.88 -11.23
CA PHE A 23 -8.78 -4.43 -12.40
C PHE A 23 -7.63 -3.47 -12.06
N HIS A 24 -7.65 -2.89 -10.86
CA HIS A 24 -6.60 -2.00 -10.37
C HIS A 24 -5.49 -2.74 -9.62
N ASP A 25 -5.65 -4.03 -9.29
CA ASP A 25 -4.56 -4.88 -8.77
C ASP A 25 -3.60 -5.25 -9.91
N SER A 26 -2.83 -4.25 -10.36
CA SER A 26 -1.84 -4.31 -11.43
C SER A 26 -0.77 -3.26 -11.17
N LEU A 27 0.44 -3.41 -11.73
CA LEU A 27 1.57 -2.49 -11.50
C LEU A 27 1.19 -1.00 -11.73
N ASN A 28 0.48 -0.72 -12.82
CA ASN A 28 0.02 0.64 -13.12
C ASN A 28 -1.10 1.12 -12.19
N GLY A 29 -1.96 0.21 -11.73
CA GLY A 29 -3.00 0.53 -10.76
C GLY A 29 -2.43 0.82 -9.37
N MET A 30 -1.46 0.01 -8.92
CA MET A 30 -0.71 0.22 -7.69
C MET A 30 0.03 1.56 -7.69
N ARG A 31 0.70 1.91 -8.80
CA ARG A 31 1.35 3.22 -8.96
C ARG A 31 0.36 4.37 -8.82
N ARG A 32 -0.71 4.37 -9.62
CA ARG A 32 -1.75 5.41 -9.54
C ARG A 32 -2.39 5.50 -8.17
N TRP A 33 -2.57 4.37 -7.49
CA TRP A 33 -3.14 4.36 -6.15
C TRP A 33 -2.18 4.99 -5.15
N ARG A 34 -0.89 4.59 -5.12
CA ARG A 34 0.13 5.16 -4.22
C ARG A 34 0.28 6.68 -4.44
N ASP A 35 0.46 7.10 -5.69
CA ASP A 35 0.64 8.51 -6.04
C ASP A 35 -0.56 9.37 -5.61
N ALA A 36 -1.78 8.82 -5.70
CA ALA A 36 -3.00 9.58 -5.44
C ALA A 36 -3.55 9.44 -4.00
N THR A 37 -2.96 8.62 -3.14
CA THR A 37 -3.42 8.42 -1.75
C THR A 37 -2.43 8.86 -0.69
N ILE A 38 -1.14 8.59 -0.88
CA ILE A 38 -0.15 8.67 0.19
C ILE A 38 0.09 10.11 0.66
N GLU A 39 0.03 11.11 -0.22
CA GLU A 39 0.27 12.51 0.16
C GLU A 39 -0.76 13.05 1.17
N THR A 40 -1.99 12.55 1.15
CA THR A 40 -3.06 13.02 2.06
C THR A 40 -3.35 12.01 3.17
N ALA A 41 -3.45 10.71 2.85
CA ALA A 41 -3.78 9.69 3.84
C ALA A 41 -2.55 9.24 4.65
N GLY A 42 -1.35 9.30 4.06
CA GLY A 42 -0.16 8.65 4.62
C GLY A 42 -0.23 7.12 4.55
N TYR A 43 0.90 6.46 4.81
CA TYR A 43 0.98 4.99 4.78
C TYR A 43 0.18 4.31 5.89
N MET A 44 0.17 4.89 7.09
CA MET A 44 -0.43 4.30 8.29
C MET A 44 -1.97 4.28 8.26
N ASN A 45 -2.59 5.02 7.35
CA ASN A 45 -4.03 4.95 7.10
C ASN A 45 -4.41 3.97 5.98
N THR A 46 -3.48 3.11 5.57
CA THR A 46 -3.70 2.02 4.61
C THR A 46 -3.64 0.66 5.32
N ILE A 47 -4.10 -0.41 4.67
CA ILE A 47 -4.18 -1.75 5.30
C ILE A 47 -3.24 -2.79 4.67
N GLY A 48 -2.26 -2.37 3.87
CA GLY A 48 -1.37 -3.28 3.14
C GLY A 48 -2.01 -3.84 1.85
N PHE A 49 -1.78 -5.13 1.58
CA PHE A 49 -2.18 -5.81 0.34
C PHE A 49 -3.20 -6.94 0.58
N ILE A 50 -4.06 -7.18 -0.41
CA ILE A 50 -5.07 -8.24 -0.42
C ILE A 50 -5.08 -8.82 -1.84
N ASP A 51 -4.92 -10.14 -1.97
CA ASP A 51 -4.83 -10.80 -3.28
C ASP A 51 -6.17 -10.97 -4.00
N ASP A 52 -7.27 -11.05 -3.24
CA ASP A 52 -8.66 -11.25 -3.70
C ASP A 52 -8.79 -12.30 -4.82
N THR A 53 -8.13 -13.45 -4.65
CA THR A 53 -8.08 -14.50 -5.68
C THR A 53 -8.80 -15.77 -5.26
N ARG A 54 -9.46 -16.42 -6.22
CA ARG A 54 -9.89 -17.83 -6.09
C ARG A 54 -8.83 -18.81 -6.59
N ALA A 55 -7.80 -18.33 -7.27
CA ALA A 55 -6.73 -19.17 -7.81
C ALA A 55 -5.63 -19.35 -6.74
N PHE A 56 -5.72 -20.42 -5.96
CA PHE A 56 -4.82 -20.68 -4.82
C PHE A 56 -3.33 -20.53 -5.16
N LEU A 57 -2.87 -21.08 -6.29
CA LEU A 57 -1.47 -21.01 -6.70
C LEU A 57 -1.00 -19.59 -7.07
N SER A 58 -1.93 -18.64 -7.30
CA SER A 58 -1.59 -17.25 -7.57
C SER A 58 -1.28 -16.44 -6.31
N ILE A 59 -1.71 -16.89 -5.13
CA ILE A 59 -1.52 -16.17 -3.86
C ILE A 59 -0.06 -15.76 -3.62
N PRO A 60 0.94 -16.68 -3.67
CA PRO A 60 2.33 -16.29 -3.43
C PRO A 60 2.87 -15.33 -4.50
N VAL A 61 2.47 -15.51 -5.76
CA VAL A 61 2.92 -14.66 -6.87
C VAL A 61 2.36 -13.25 -6.77
N ARG A 62 1.09 -13.10 -6.38
CA ARG A 62 0.46 -11.78 -6.16
C ARG A 62 1.12 -11.03 -5.01
N HIS A 63 1.39 -11.72 -3.90
CA HIS A 63 2.07 -11.11 -2.76
C HIS A 63 3.53 -10.73 -3.08
N ASP A 64 4.26 -11.56 -3.83
CA ASP A 64 5.61 -11.22 -4.29
C ASP A 64 5.60 -9.99 -5.21
N LEU A 65 4.65 -9.92 -6.15
CA LEU A 65 4.47 -8.76 -7.03
C LEU A 65 4.20 -7.48 -6.23
N ALA A 66 3.27 -7.51 -5.28
CA ALA A 66 2.94 -6.37 -4.44
C ALA A 66 4.16 -5.88 -3.63
N ARG A 67 4.91 -6.82 -3.03
CA ARG A 67 6.14 -6.51 -2.26
C ARG A 67 7.22 -5.89 -3.13
N ARG A 68 7.47 -6.44 -4.32
CA ARG A 68 8.45 -5.89 -5.27
C ARG A 68 8.04 -4.51 -5.76
N PHE A 69 6.76 -4.33 -6.06
CA PHE A 69 6.23 -3.05 -6.46
C PHE A 69 6.44 -2.00 -5.36
N ASP A 70 6.05 -2.30 -4.12
CA ASP A 70 6.18 -1.37 -3.01
C ASP A 70 7.65 -1.06 -2.67
N ALA A 71 8.53 -2.06 -2.72
CA ALA A 71 9.97 -1.85 -2.55
C ALA A 71 10.54 -0.91 -3.63
N GLY A 72 10.14 -1.09 -4.89
CA GLY A 72 10.52 -0.19 -5.99
C GLY A 72 9.97 1.22 -5.81
N TYR A 73 8.71 1.35 -5.40
CA TYR A 73 8.08 2.65 -5.13
C TYR A 73 8.79 3.40 -3.99
N LEU A 74 9.13 2.70 -2.91
CA LEU A 74 9.88 3.29 -1.79
C LEU A 74 11.31 3.65 -2.21
N ALA A 75 11.98 2.81 -3.00
CA ALA A 75 13.31 3.11 -3.54
C ALA A 75 13.30 4.38 -4.40
N ASP A 76 12.28 4.59 -5.24
CA ASP A 76 12.11 5.84 -5.99
C ASP A 76 12.04 7.04 -5.04
N LEU A 77 11.30 6.94 -3.92
CA LEU A 77 11.20 8.02 -2.95
C LEU A 77 12.54 8.30 -2.26
N VAL A 78 13.31 7.25 -1.94
CA VAL A 78 14.66 7.37 -1.34
C VAL A 78 15.61 8.06 -2.32
N ILE A 79 15.67 7.60 -3.57
CA ILE A 79 16.56 8.16 -4.60
C ILE A 79 16.24 9.64 -4.86
N ASN A 80 14.95 10.02 -4.80
CA ASN A 80 14.52 11.40 -4.95
C ASN A 80 14.60 12.22 -3.65
N GLY A 81 15.18 11.69 -2.57
CA GLY A 81 15.36 12.38 -1.29
C GLY A 81 14.08 12.73 -0.56
N ARG A 82 12.97 12.04 -0.85
CA ARG A 82 11.66 12.29 -0.22
C ARG A 82 11.48 11.55 1.11
N VAL A 83 12.16 10.41 1.27
CA VAL A 83 12.22 9.62 2.51
C VAL A 83 13.64 9.11 2.68
N SER A 84 14.08 8.87 3.92
CA SER A 84 15.35 8.22 4.18
C SER A 84 15.27 6.70 3.92
N GLU A 85 16.42 6.06 3.71
CA GLU A 85 16.48 4.60 3.54
C GLU A 85 15.97 3.86 4.80
N ALA A 86 16.26 4.39 5.99
CA ALA A 86 15.80 3.81 7.26
C ALA A 86 14.26 3.87 7.37
N GLU A 87 13.66 5.01 7.02
CA GLU A 87 12.20 5.14 6.98
C GLU A 87 11.58 4.22 5.93
N ALA A 88 12.20 4.10 4.75
CA ALA A 88 11.73 3.21 3.70
C ALA A 88 11.72 1.75 4.15
N HIS A 89 12.76 1.28 4.84
CA HIS A 89 12.79 -0.07 5.41
C HIS A 89 11.69 -0.28 6.47
N GLY A 90 11.51 0.70 7.37
CA GLY A 90 10.42 0.65 8.35
C GLY A 90 9.05 0.59 7.68
N LEU A 91 8.80 1.43 6.67
CA LEU A 91 7.55 1.44 5.91
C LEU A 91 7.32 0.13 5.14
N ALA A 92 8.37 -0.45 4.55
CA ALA A 92 8.28 -1.71 3.82
C ALA A 92 7.80 -2.86 4.71
N GLU A 93 8.29 -2.94 5.95
CA GLU A 93 7.83 -3.94 6.92
C GLU A 93 6.38 -3.71 7.34
N GLN A 94 6.00 -2.44 7.55
CA GLN A 94 4.64 -2.04 7.90
C GLN A 94 3.63 -2.45 6.82
N ILE A 95 3.85 -2.05 5.57
CA ILE A 95 2.91 -2.31 4.47
C ILE A 95 2.85 -3.78 4.05
N ALA A 96 3.94 -4.53 4.20
CA ALA A 96 4.01 -5.93 3.79
C ALA A 96 3.44 -6.91 4.84
N TYR A 97 3.32 -6.48 6.10
CA TYR A 97 2.92 -7.37 7.19
C TYR A 97 2.10 -6.68 8.29
N HIS A 98 2.68 -5.72 9.02
CA HIS A 98 2.11 -5.24 10.29
C HIS A 98 0.77 -4.52 10.12
N LEU A 99 0.62 -3.65 9.11
CA LEU A 99 -0.62 -2.91 8.90
C LEU A 99 -1.82 -3.83 8.66
N SER A 100 -1.65 -4.87 7.86
CA SER A 100 -2.71 -5.85 7.60
C SER A 100 -3.03 -6.63 8.87
N LYS A 101 -2.00 -7.09 9.59
CA LYS A 101 -2.16 -7.86 10.82
C LYS A 101 -2.92 -7.06 11.89
N ASP A 102 -2.52 -5.82 12.11
CA ASP A 102 -3.13 -4.92 13.10
C ASP A 102 -4.57 -4.57 12.73
N PHE A 103 -4.83 -4.26 11.45
CA PHE A 103 -6.18 -3.89 10.99
C PHE A 103 -7.17 -5.05 11.11
N PHE A 104 -6.76 -6.26 10.71
CA PHE A 104 -7.60 -7.46 10.75
C PHE A 104 -7.60 -8.17 12.11
N ARG A 105 -6.81 -7.69 13.09
CA ARG A 105 -6.67 -8.28 14.43
C ARG A 105 -6.22 -9.75 14.39
N LEU A 106 -5.17 -10.01 13.62
CA LEU A 106 -4.52 -11.31 13.44
C LEU A 106 -3.21 -11.42 14.24
#